data_AF-M0ZTF4-F1
#
_entry.id   AF-M0ZTF4-F1
#
_cell.length_a   1.000
_cell.length_b   1.000
_cell.length_c   1.000
_cell.angle_alpha   90.00
_cell.angle_beta   90.00
_cell.angle_gamma   90.00
#
_symmetry.space_group_name_H-M   'P 1'
#
loop_
_entity.id
_entity.type
_entity.pdbx_description
1 polymer ?
#
loop_
_entity_poly.entity_id
_entity_poly.type
_entity_poly.pdbx_seq_one_letter_code
_entity_poly.pdbx_strand_id
1 'polypeptide(L)'
;MPVYQRPFMKGKLYIHFTVEFPDSLSLPQVQLLEAILPPRPTSQYSDMELDECEETTLHDVNMEEEMRRKQAAQQEAYDEDEEMSGSGGQRVQCAQQ
;
A
#
# COMPACT_ATOMS: atom_id res chain seq x y z
N MET A 1 -33.90 -11.33 0.28
CA MET A 1 -34.56 -10.64 1.40
C MET A 1 -35.62 -9.69 0.86
N PRO A 2 -36.85 -9.69 1.37
CA PRO A 2 -37.87 -8.70 0.98
C PRO A 2 -37.45 -7.30 1.42
N VAL A 3 -37.82 -6.29 0.64
CA VAL A 3 -37.64 -4.89 1.01
C VAL A 3 -38.65 -4.55 2.11
N TYR A 4 -38.19 -3.87 3.17
CA TYR A 4 -39.05 -3.46 4.29
C TYR A 4 -40.30 -2.72 3.77
N GLN A 5 -41.48 -3.08 4.30
CA GLN A 5 -42.81 -2.60 3.87
C GLN A 5 -43.24 -2.94 2.42
N ARG A 6 -42.46 -3.73 1.67
CA ARG A 6 -42.80 -4.14 0.30
C ARG A 6 -42.58 -5.65 0.12
N PRO A 7 -43.52 -6.51 0.58
CA PRO A 7 -43.36 -7.97 0.62
C PRO A 7 -43.05 -8.62 -0.73
N PHE A 8 -43.51 -8.01 -1.83
CA PHE A 8 -43.30 -8.51 -3.19
C PHE A 8 -42.01 -8.00 -3.84
N MET A 9 -41.34 -6.99 -3.26
CA MET A 9 -40.05 -6.50 -3.75
C MET A 9 -38.91 -7.28 -3.11
N LYS A 10 -38.08 -7.93 -3.92
CA LYS A 10 -36.88 -8.64 -3.47
C LYS A 10 -35.65 -7.71 -3.59
N GLY A 11 -34.78 -7.75 -2.59
CA GLY A 11 -33.47 -7.09 -2.63
C GLY A 11 -32.51 -7.77 -3.60
N LYS A 12 -31.33 -7.17 -3.78
CA LYS A 12 -30.26 -7.68 -4.64
C LYS A 12 -29.30 -8.55 -3.83
N LEU A 13 -28.82 -9.62 -4.43
CA LEU A 13 -27.68 -10.40 -3.93
C LEU A 13 -26.42 -9.89 -4.63
N TYR A 14 -25.39 -9.59 -3.85
CA TYR A 14 -24.07 -9.23 -4.35
C TYR A 14 -23.12 -10.37 -4.02
N ILE A 15 -22.40 -10.85 -5.04
CA ILE A 15 -21.37 -11.87 -4.89
C ILE A 15 -20.03 -11.17 -5.11
N HIS A 16 -19.18 -11.20 -4.09
CA HIS A 16 -17.81 -10.75 -4.18
C HIS A 16 -16.95 -11.98 -4.46
N PHE A 17 -16.24 -11.99 -5.59
CA PHE A 17 -15.28 -13.04 -5.90
C PHE A 17 -13.89 -12.61 -5.45
N THR A 18 -13.26 -13.45 -4.63
CA THR A 18 -11.82 -13.37 -4.38
C THR A 18 -11.15 -14.36 -5.33
N VAL A 19 -10.20 -13.89 -6.12
CA VAL A 19 -9.46 -14.74 -7.06
C VAL A 19 -8.14 -15.13 -6.41
N GLU A 20 -7.95 -16.43 -6.23
CA GLU A 20 -6.67 -17.01 -5.80
C GLU A 20 -5.80 -17.24 -7.05
N PHE A 21 -4.65 -16.56 -7.10
CA PHE A 21 -3.67 -16.76 -8.14
C PHE A 21 -2.72 -17.91 -7.79
N PRO A 22 -2.12 -18.58 -8.80
CA PRO A 22 -1.06 -19.54 -8.54
C PRO A 22 0.19 -18.84 -7.97
N ASP A 23 0.94 -19.53 -7.11
CA ASP A 23 2.16 -18.99 -6.50
C ASP A 23 3.28 -18.73 -7.52
N SER A 24 3.31 -19.51 -8.60
CA SER A 24 4.31 -19.36 -9.67
C SER A 24 3.80 -19.85 -11.02
N LEU A 25 4.45 -19.40 -12.09
CA LEU A 25 4.20 -19.81 -13.46
C LEU A 25 5.51 -20.26 -14.12
N SER A 26 5.45 -21.34 -14.88
CA SER A 26 6.60 -21.77 -15.71
C SER A 26 6.72 -20.90 -16.97
N LEU A 27 7.93 -20.80 -17.54
CA LEU A 27 8.17 -20.03 -18.76
C LEU A 27 7.24 -20.42 -19.94
N PRO A 28 6.96 -21.71 -20.21
CA PRO A 28 6.02 -22.09 -21.27
C PRO A 28 4.59 -21.61 -20.99
N GLN A 29 4.15 -21.60 -19.73
CA GLN A 29 2.82 -21.10 -19.37
C GLN A 29 2.72 -19.59 -19.57
N VAL A 30 3.79 -18.85 -19.25
CA VAL A 30 3.84 -17.39 -19.48
C VAL A 30 3.74 -17.08 -20.97
N GLN A 31 4.46 -17.80 -21.84
CA GLN A 31 4.37 -17.63 -23.29
C GLN A 31 2.96 -17.91 -23.82
N LEU A 32 2.29 -18.94 -23.28
CA LEU A 32 0.91 -19.22 -23.66
C LEU A 32 -0.04 -18.11 -23.21
N LEU A 33 0.18 -17.55 -22.01
CA LEU A 33 -0.61 -16.43 -21.49
C LEU A 33 -0.50 -15.19 -22.36
N GLU A 34 0.68 -14.88 -22.89
CA GLU A 34 0.88 -13.75 -23.81
C GLU A 34 0.09 -13.90 -25.12
N ALA A 35 -0.14 -15.13 -25.58
CA ALA A 35 -0.92 -15.39 -26.80
C ALA A 35 -2.45 -15.29 -26.58
N ILE A 36 -2.93 -15.51 -25.35
CA ILE A 36 -4.38 -15.56 -25.04
C ILE A 36 -4.90 -14.30 -24.34
N LEU A 37 -4.05 -13.58 -23.62
CA LEU A 37 -4.42 -12.35 -22.93
C LEU A 37 -4.35 -11.15 -23.88
N PRO A 38 -5.06 -10.04 -23.56
CA PRO A 38 -4.91 -8.79 -24.30
C PRO A 38 -3.44 -8.34 -24.39
N PRO A 39 -3.05 -7.62 -25.47
CA PRO A 39 -1.69 -7.14 -25.63
C PRO A 39 -1.18 -6.38 -24.40
N ARG A 40 0.10 -6.58 -24.07
CA ARG A 40 0.74 -5.85 -22.96
C ARG A 40 0.60 -4.34 -23.22
N PRO A 41 0.13 -3.55 -22.23
CA PRO A 41 0.11 -2.11 -22.37
C PRO A 41 1.54 -1.61 -22.57
N THR A 42 1.73 -0.72 -23.53
CA THR A 42 3.03 -0.08 -23.75
C THR A 42 3.30 0.91 -22.62
N SER A 43 4.40 0.71 -21.90
CA SER A 43 4.88 1.70 -20.93
C SER A 43 5.12 3.03 -21.66
N GLN A 44 4.49 4.10 -21.18
CA GLN A 44 4.55 5.43 -21.82
C GLN A 44 5.68 6.27 -21.25
N TYR A 45 6.84 5.67 -20.97
CA TYR A 45 8.00 6.43 -20.50
C TYR A 45 8.79 6.93 -21.71
N SER A 46 9.15 8.20 -21.69
CA SER A 46 10.12 8.78 -22.60
C SER A 46 11.53 8.27 -22.26
N ASP A 47 12.44 8.33 -23.23
CA ASP A 47 13.84 7.90 -23.07
C ASP A 47 14.53 8.64 -21.92
N MET A 48 14.22 9.93 -21.75
CA MET A 48 14.72 10.78 -20.66
C MET A 48 14.20 10.34 -19.28
N GLU A 49 12.96 9.86 -19.19
CA GLU A 49 12.40 9.33 -17.93
C GLU A 49 12.99 7.96 -17.60
N LEU A 50 13.41 7.18 -18.60
CA LEU A 50 14.06 5.88 -18.40
C LEU A 50 15.51 6.03 -17.92
N ASP A 51 16.24 7.05 -18.40
CA ASP A 51 17.60 7.35 -17.94
C ASP A 51 17.66 7.74 -16.45
N GLU A 52 16.57 8.30 -15.92
CA GLU A 52 16.43 8.65 -14.50
C GLU A 52 15.89 7.50 -13.63
N CYS A 53 15.50 6.36 -14.23
CA CYS A 53 14.98 5.22 -13.47
C CYS A 53 16.11 4.36 -12.87
N GLU A 54 15.96 4.01 -11.59
CA GLU A 54 16.85 3.04 -10.93
C GLU A 54 16.35 1.60 -11.13
N GLU A 55 17.26 0.68 -11.49
CA GLU A 55 16.95 -0.75 -11.52
C GLU A 55 16.74 -1.26 -10.09
N THR A 56 15.60 -1.89 -9.83
CA THR A 56 15.26 -2.41 -8.50
C THR A 56 14.71 -3.82 -8.59
N THR A 57 14.88 -4.58 -7.51
CA THR A 57 14.35 -5.94 -7.38
C THR A 57 13.11 -5.96 -6.52
N LEU A 58 12.12 -6.76 -6.92
CA LEU A 58 10.94 -6.99 -6.10
C LEU A 58 11.30 -7.89 -4.91
N HIS A 59 10.75 -7.54 -3.75
CA HIS A 59 10.88 -8.30 -2.51
C HIS A 59 9.50 -8.63 -1.95
N ASP A 60 9.37 -9.81 -1.33
CA ASP A 60 8.14 -10.19 -0.65
C ASP A 60 7.88 -9.28 0.54
N VAL A 61 6.64 -8.82 0.67
CA VAL A 61 6.22 -7.92 1.74
C VAL A 61 5.17 -8.59 2.61
N ASN A 62 5.44 -8.66 3.91
CA ASN A 62 4.41 -8.99 4.88
C ASN A 62 3.59 -7.74 5.21
N MET A 63 2.37 -7.66 4.65
CA MET A 63 1.50 -6.49 4.83
C MET A 63 1.09 -6.25 6.29
N GLU A 64 0.93 -7.31 7.09
CA GLU A 64 0.54 -7.17 8.50
C GLU A 64 1.68 -6.54 9.31
N GLU A 65 2.92 -6.99 9.08
CA GLU A 65 4.11 -6.45 9.72
C GLU A 65 4.38 -5.01 9.28
N GLU A 66 4.24 -4.71 7.99
CA GLU A 66 4.37 -3.35 7.46
C GLU A 66 3.33 -2.39 8.05
N MET A 67 2.07 -2.83 8.19
CA MET A 67 1.02 -2.03 8.81
C MET A 67 1.30 -1.76 10.28
N ARG A 68 1.78 -2.77 11.02
CA ARG A 68 2.20 -2.60 12.43
C ARG A 68 3.37 -1.63 12.56
N ARG A 69 4.38 -1.75 11.68
CA ARG A 69 5.54 -0.84 11.66
C ARG A 69 5.11 0.60 11.38
N LYS A 70 4.20 0.80 10.42
CA LYS A 70 3.65 2.14 10.10
C LYS A 70 2.86 2.74 11.28
N GLN A 71 2.11 1.92 12.01
CA GLN A 71 1.34 2.39 13.17
C GLN A 71 2.26 2.77 14.34
N ALA A 72 3.31 1.99 14.60
CA ALA A 72 4.33 2.32 15.61
C ALA A 72 5.05 3.62 15.25
N ALA A 73 5.50 3.78 14.00
CA ALA A 73 6.16 5.01 13.54
C ALA A 73 5.25 6.25 13.62
N GLN A 74 3.93 6.09 13.56
CA GLN A 74 3.00 7.18 13.83
C GLN A 74 2.85 7.50 15.33
N GLN A 75 2.97 6.51 16.22
CA GLN A 75 2.89 6.72 17.67
C GLN A 75 4.12 7.43 18.24
N GLU A 76 5.31 7.11 17.72
CA GLU A 76 6.57 7.77 18.12
C GLU A 76 6.56 9.30 17.86
N ALA A 77 5.70 9.80 16.96
CA ALA A 77 5.53 11.23 16.71
C ALA A 77 4.61 11.94 17.74
N TYR A 78 3.92 11.19 18.60
CA TYR A 78 3.02 11.72 19.65
C TYR A 78 3.51 11.39 21.08
N ASP A 79 4.44 10.45 21.25
CA ASP A 79 5.02 10.11 22.56
C ASP A 79 6.14 11.07 23.01
N GLU A 80 6.71 11.91 22.12
CA GLU A 80 7.69 12.94 22.51
C GLU A 80 7.06 14.11 23.31
N ASP A 81 5.72 14.27 23.30
CA ASP A 81 5.03 15.39 23.96
C ASP A 81 4.56 15.09 25.41
N GLU A 82 4.57 13.84 25.87
CA GLU A 82 4.09 13.47 27.23
C GLU A 82 5.21 13.31 28.28
N GLU A 83 6.50 13.29 27.90
CA GLU A 83 7.63 13.13 28.85
C GLU A 83 8.39 14.44 29.17
N MET A 84 7.88 15.62 28.79
CA MET A 84 8.56 16.91 29.06
C MET A 84 7.96 17.77 30.18
N SER A 85 7.06 17.22 31.01
CA SER A 85 6.57 17.92 32.21
C SER A 85 7.36 17.57 33.49
N GLY A 86 8.70 17.66 33.43
CA GLY A 86 9.55 17.36 34.59
C GLY A 86 10.98 17.89 34.50
N SER A 87 11.18 19.15 34.89
CA SER A 87 12.45 19.74 35.36
C SER A 87 13.60 19.97 34.34
N GLY A 88 13.79 21.24 33.99
CA GLY A 88 15.15 21.83 34.02
C GLY A 88 15.90 22.03 32.69
N GLY A 89 15.30 22.62 31.67
CA GLY A 89 16.03 23.13 30.50
C GLY A 89 16.59 24.54 30.70
N GLN A 90 17.89 24.64 30.96
CA GLN A 90 18.64 25.87 31.23
C GLN A 90 18.63 26.82 30.00
N ARG A 91 18.09 28.03 30.17
CA ARG A 91 17.93 29.01 29.09
C ARG A 91 19.28 29.67 28.79
N VAL A 92 19.88 29.37 27.65
CA VAL A 92 21.12 30.02 27.20
C VAL A 92 20.76 31.33 26.50
N GLN A 93 21.11 32.47 27.10
CA GLN A 93 21.03 33.78 26.45
C GLN A 93 22.36 34.10 25.78
N CYS A 94 22.40 34.13 24.44
CA CYS A 94 23.53 34.68 23.69
C CYS A 94 23.41 36.20 23.65
N ALA A 95 24.34 36.90 24.29
CA ALA A 95 24.54 38.33 24.10
C ALA A 95 25.36 38.53 22.81
N GLN A 96 24.80 39.27 21.84
CA GLN A 96 25.54 39.78 20.69
C GLN A 96 26.30 41.06 21.07
N GLN A 97 27.52 41.18 20.54
CA GLN A 97 28.27 42.44 20.38
C GLN A 97 28.31 42.77 18.90
#